data_AF-A0A1F9VIL1-F1
#
_entry.id   AF-A0A1F9VIL1-F1
#
_cell.length_a   1.000
_cell.length_b   1.000
_cell.length_c   1.000
_cell.angle_alpha   90.00
_cell.angle_beta   90.00
_cell.angle_gamma   90.00
#
_symmetry.space_group_name_H-M   'P 1'
#
loop_
_entity.id
_entity.type
_entity.pdbx_description
1 polymer ?
#
loop_
_entity_poly.entity_id
_entity_poly.type
_entity_poly.pdbx_seq_one_letter_code
_entity_poly.pdbx_strand_id
1 'polypeptide(L)'
;MKTKIILLIGASFFLAFAACKKQEMAMDESKLEASAPSVAPSGPVETYIPPQSQYGTVTQCPVTKDKVVVNKETAAVRYAGEAYYFCCPSCIDAFKSNPEKYKNQ
;
A
#
# COMPACT_ATOMS: atom_id res chain seq x y z
N MET A 1 20.70 15.35 -59.73
CA MET A 1 21.45 16.54 -59.26
C MET A 1 21.65 16.34 -57.77
N LYS A 2 22.78 15.76 -57.33
CA LYS A 2 24.07 16.45 -57.11
C LYS A 2 23.83 17.54 -56.08
N THR A 3 24.07 17.29 -54.79
CA THR A 3 25.41 17.54 -54.24
C THR A 3 25.73 16.67 -53.01
N LYS A 4 26.80 15.88 -53.17
CA LYS A 4 27.66 15.40 -52.10
C LYS A 4 28.55 16.56 -51.64
N ILE A 5 28.62 16.88 -50.36
CA ILE A 5 29.74 17.59 -49.70
C ILE A 5 29.88 16.91 -48.32
N ILE A 6 30.71 15.87 -48.20
CA ILE A 6 32.14 15.93 -47.85
C ILE A 6 32.28 16.27 -46.36
N LEU A 7 32.43 15.27 -45.48
CA LEU A 7 33.70 14.66 -45.02
C LEU A 7 34.70 15.68 -44.46
N LEU A 8 35.28 15.30 -43.30
CA LEU A 8 36.46 15.84 -42.60
C LEU A 8 36.18 16.79 -41.43
N ILE A 9 36.33 16.22 -40.22
CA ILE A 9 37.03 16.69 -39.00
C ILE A 9 36.45 15.78 -37.90
N GLY A 10 37.05 14.68 -37.46
CA GLY A 10 38.49 14.48 -37.28
C GLY A 10 38.91 15.07 -35.94
N ALA A 11 38.66 14.31 -34.87
CA ALA A 11 39.27 14.38 -33.54
C ALA A 11 39.07 15.65 -32.70
N SER A 12 38.87 15.41 -31.39
CA SER A 12 39.06 16.35 -30.29
C SER A 12 37.92 17.34 -30.03
N PHE A 13 36.93 16.92 -29.25
CA PHE A 13 36.66 17.62 -27.98
C PHE A 13 35.90 16.68 -27.03
N PHE A 14 36.69 15.80 -26.43
CA PHE A 14 36.39 15.11 -25.19
C PHE A 14 36.38 16.17 -24.08
N LEU A 15 35.29 16.94 -23.96
CA LEU A 15 35.12 17.89 -22.87
C LEU A 15 33.68 17.85 -22.37
N ALA A 16 33.53 17.07 -21.30
CA ALA A 16 32.65 17.35 -20.17
C ALA A 16 31.17 17.65 -20.49
N PHE A 17 30.40 16.60 -20.76
CA PHE A 17 29.01 16.56 -20.31
C PHE A 17 28.88 15.55 -19.17
N ALA A 18 29.36 15.99 -18.01
CA ALA A 18 28.94 15.48 -16.71
C ALA A 18 27.48 15.87 -16.50
N ALA A 19 26.56 15.02 -16.96
CA ALA A 19 25.18 14.97 -16.49
C ALA A 19 24.47 13.78 -17.16
N CYS A 20 24.81 12.55 -16.72
CA CYS A 20 23.92 11.42 -16.88
C CYS A 20 22.61 11.75 -16.17
N LYS A 21 21.61 12.23 -16.91
CA LYS A 21 20.21 12.21 -16.46
C LYS A 21 19.70 10.77 -16.56
N LYS A 22 20.25 9.95 -15.66
CA LYS A 22 19.74 8.67 -15.20
C LYS A 22 18.58 8.98 -14.27
N GLN A 23 17.38 9.01 -14.83
CA GLN A 23 16.10 8.86 -14.14
C GLN A 23 15.19 8.07 -15.09
N GLU A 24 15.64 6.92 -15.60
CA GLU A 24 15.39 5.62 -14.95
C GLU A 24 14.95 5.73 -13.49
N MET A 25 13.63 5.71 -13.32
CA MET A 25 12.94 5.67 -12.04
C MET A 25 13.18 4.30 -11.41
N ALA A 26 14.33 4.14 -10.78
CA ALA A 26 14.59 3.14 -9.76
C ALA A 26 14.74 3.89 -8.44
N MET A 27 13.62 3.97 -7.71
CA MET A 27 13.46 4.55 -6.38
C MET A 27 12.37 3.70 -5.74
N ASP A 28 12.49 3.06 -4.59
CA ASP A 28 13.58 2.81 -3.67
C ASP A 28 13.02 1.65 -2.84
N GLU A 29 13.46 0.42 -3.15
CA GLU A 29 13.30 -0.69 -2.24
C GLU A 29 14.35 -0.52 -1.15
N SER A 30 13.99 0.16 -0.06
CA SER A 30 14.59 -0.14 1.22
C SER A 30 13.62 0.08 2.38
N LYS A 31 13.04 -1.07 2.76
CA LYS A 31 12.71 -1.44 4.13
C LYS A 31 11.32 -1.07 4.64
N LEU A 32 10.32 -1.70 4.03
CA LEU A 32 9.41 -2.53 4.83
C LEU A 32 9.14 -3.83 4.08
N GLU A 33 10.10 -4.74 4.22
CA GLU A 33 9.94 -6.19 4.16
C GLU A 33 9.00 -6.77 3.10
N ALA A 34 9.60 -7.10 1.96
CA ALA A 34 9.43 -8.41 1.34
C ALA A 34 9.90 -9.50 2.32
N SER A 35 9.12 -9.73 3.36
CA SER A 35 9.07 -10.98 4.09
C SER A 35 7.69 -11.51 3.76
N ALA A 36 7.55 -12.44 2.81
CA ALA A 36 6.39 -13.32 2.85
C ALA A 36 6.57 -14.12 4.14
N PRO A 37 5.84 -13.82 5.23
CA PRO A 37 6.10 -14.48 6.46
C PRO A 37 5.05 -15.58 6.47
N SER A 38 5.49 -16.78 6.10
CA SER A 38 4.78 -18.02 6.43
C SER A 38 4.85 -18.22 7.95
N VAL A 39 4.30 -17.26 8.70
CA VAL A 39 4.01 -17.32 10.12
C VAL A 39 2.51 -17.26 10.22
N ALA A 40 1.97 -18.14 11.07
CA ALA A 40 0.55 -18.21 11.38
C ALA A 40 -0.05 -16.80 11.54
N PRO A 41 -1.27 -16.57 11.02
CA PRO A 41 -1.97 -15.29 11.16
C PRO A 41 -2.23 -15.03 12.65
N SER A 42 -1.27 -14.41 13.33
CA SER A 42 -1.31 -14.07 14.76
C SER A 42 -0.80 -12.66 14.99
N GLY A 43 -0.74 -11.84 13.93
CA GLY A 43 -0.27 -10.46 14.00
C GLY A 43 -1.11 -9.63 14.97
N PRO A 44 -0.53 -8.55 15.54
CA PRO A 44 -1.25 -7.68 16.47
C PRO A 44 -2.49 -7.08 15.81
N VAL A 45 -3.59 -7.02 16.57
CA VAL A 45 -4.79 -6.27 16.16
C VAL A 45 -4.55 -4.80 16.48
N GLU A 46 -4.35 -3.99 15.45
CA GLU A 46 -4.01 -2.56 15.58
C GLU A 46 -5.23 -1.69 15.32
N THR A 47 -5.40 -0.60 16.08
CA THR A 47 -6.47 0.39 15.81
C THR A 47 -6.25 1.04 14.46
N TYR A 48 -7.31 1.16 13.65
CA TYR A 48 -7.25 1.73 12.32
C TYR A 48 -8.26 2.87 12.16
N ILE A 49 -7.79 4.01 11.64
CA ILE A 49 -8.66 5.13 11.28
C ILE A 49 -8.89 5.06 9.76
N PRO A 50 -10.14 4.90 9.30
CA PRO A 50 -10.41 4.84 7.87
C PRO A 50 -10.06 6.18 7.19
N PRO A 51 -9.39 6.14 6.02
CA PRO A 51 -9.16 7.32 5.21
C PRO A 51 -10.49 7.80 4.61
N GLN A 52 -10.58 9.10 4.34
CA GLN A 52 -11.82 9.72 3.85
C GLN A 52 -12.29 9.16 2.50
N SER A 53 -11.38 8.60 1.70
CA SER A 53 -11.71 7.91 0.46
C SER A 53 -12.61 6.69 0.63
N GLN A 54 -12.72 6.15 1.85
CA GLN A 54 -13.56 4.99 2.17
C GLN A 54 -14.86 5.38 2.88
N TYR A 55 -15.13 6.67 3.09
CA TYR A 55 -16.34 7.11 3.77
C TYR A 55 -17.58 6.93 2.90
N GLY A 56 -18.69 6.52 3.52
CA GLY A 56 -19.93 6.19 2.83
C GLY A 56 -19.98 4.77 2.25
N THR A 57 -18.87 4.03 2.28
CA THR A 57 -18.85 2.61 1.91
C THR A 57 -19.63 1.79 2.92
N VAL A 58 -20.51 0.92 2.44
CA VAL A 58 -21.25 -0.03 3.29
C VAL A 58 -20.49 -1.35 3.33
N THR A 59 -20.19 -1.80 4.54
CA THR A 59 -19.56 -3.10 4.82
C THR A 59 -20.40 -3.86 5.85
N GLN A 60 -19.97 -5.06 6.22
CA GLN A 60 -20.62 -5.89 7.23
C GLN A 60 -19.76 -5.99 8.48
N CYS A 61 -20.34 -6.01 9.68
CA CYS A 61 -19.61 -6.30 10.91
C CYS A 61 -19.23 -7.78 10.94
N PRO A 62 -17.96 -8.17 11.09
CA PRO A 62 -17.57 -9.58 11.06
C PRO A 62 -18.15 -10.39 12.23
N VAL A 63 -18.40 -9.73 13.37
CA VAL A 63 -18.91 -10.32 14.61
C VAL A 63 -20.44 -10.48 14.60
N THR A 64 -21.19 -9.40 14.33
CA THR A 64 -22.67 -9.40 14.42
C THR A 64 -23.37 -9.59 13.08
N LYS A 65 -22.65 -9.44 11.96
CA LYS A 65 -23.19 -9.45 10.60
C LYS A 65 -24.10 -8.25 10.24
N ASP A 66 -24.13 -7.21 11.07
CA ASP A 66 -24.85 -5.97 10.77
C ASP A 66 -24.17 -5.15 9.69
N LYS A 67 -24.94 -4.35 8.94
CA LYS A 67 -24.38 -3.39 7.98
C LYS A 67 -23.74 -2.22 8.72
N VAL A 68 -22.54 -1.83 8.31
CA VAL A 68 -21.77 -0.71 8.85
C VAL A 68 -21.49 0.27 7.72
N VAL A 69 -21.80 1.54 7.94
CA VAL A 69 -21.39 2.62 7.03
C VAL A 69 -20.06 3.18 7.55
N VAL A 70 -19.02 3.10 6.72
CA VAL A 70 -17.69 3.59 7.07
C VAL A 70 -17.68 5.11 7.13
N ASN A 71 -17.15 5.65 8.21
CA ASN A 71 -16.96 7.06 8.48
C ASN A 71 -15.78 7.24 9.45
N LYS A 72 -15.47 8.49 9.83
CA LYS A 72 -14.36 8.81 10.74
C LYS A 72 -14.48 8.15 12.13
N GLU A 73 -15.70 7.92 12.60
CA GLU A 73 -16.02 7.39 13.92
C GLU A 73 -16.22 5.87 13.90
N THR A 74 -16.19 5.25 12.72
CA THR A 74 -16.32 3.80 12.59
C THR A 74 -15.17 3.11 13.32
N ALA A 75 -15.56 2.26 14.28
CA ALA A 75 -14.65 1.35 14.97
C ALA A 75 -14.01 0.41 13.94
N ALA A 76 -12.69 0.49 13.76
CA ALA A 76 -11.97 -0.35 12.80
C ALA A 76 -10.60 -0.77 13.32
N VAL A 77 -10.13 -1.93 12.86
CA VAL A 77 -8.81 -2.47 13.19
C VAL A 77 -8.10 -3.02 11.95
N ARG A 78 -6.78 -3.08 12.00
CA ARG A 78 -5.95 -3.82 11.04
C ARG A 78 -5.58 -5.16 11.65
N TYR A 79 -5.79 -6.24 10.89
CA TYR A 79 -5.39 -7.59 11.26
C TYR A 79 -4.87 -8.31 10.02
N ALA A 80 -3.68 -8.93 10.11
CA ALA A 80 -3.02 -9.59 8.98
C ALA A 80 -2.91 -8.72 7.70
N GLY A 81 -2.75 -7.40 7.87
CA GLY A 81 -2.66 -6.44 6.76
C GLY A 81 -4.01 -5.97 6.20
N GLU A 82 -5.13 -6.54 6.65
CA GLU A 82 -6.48 -6.21 6.19
C GLU A 82 -7.21 -5.31 7.19
N ALA A 83 -8.10 -4.44 6.69
CA ALA A 83 -8.92 -3.56 7.53
C ALA A 83 -10.29 -4.18 7.80
N TYR A 84 -10.66 -4.28 9.07
CA TYR A 84 -11.94 -4.79 9.53
C TYR A 84 -12.74 -3.67 10.19
N TYR A 85 -14.02 -3.58 9.84
CA TYR A 85 -14.94 -2.54 10.30
C TYR A 85 -16.00 -3.13 11.22
N PHE A 86 -16.34 -2.43 12.28
CA PHE A 86 -17.23 -2.91 13.32
C PHE A 86 -18.39 -1.94 13.55
N CYS A 87 -19.55 -2.49 13.87
CA CYS A 87 -20.73 -1.70 14.21
C CYS A 87 -20.61 -1.02 15.59
N CYS A 88 -19.77 -1.55 16.48
CA CYS A 88 -19.55 -0.98 17.81
C CYS A 88 -18.18 -1.37 18.39
N PRO A 89 -17.68 -0.64 19.41
CA PRO A 89 -16.41 -0.94 20.07
C PRO A 89 -16.35 -2.33 20.71
N SER A 90 -17.46 -2.84 21.28
CA SER A 90 -17.49 -4.18 21.88
C SER A 90 -17.21 -5.30 20.88
N CYS A 91 -17.52 -5.09 19.59
CA CYS A 91 -17.16 -6.05 18.55
C CYS A 91 -15.65 -6.11 18.30
N ILE A 92 -14.91 -5.03 18.58
CA ILE A 92 -13.44 -5.05 18.52
C ILE A 92 -12.90 -6.02 19.55
N ASP A 93 -13.41 -6.01 20.79
CA ASP A 93 -12.91 -6.89 21.85
C ASP A 93 -13.22 -8.37 21.56
N ALA A 94 -14.41 -8.64 21.03
CA ALA A 94 -14.77 -9.98 20.55
C ALA A 94 -13.85 -10.45 19.41
N PHE A 95 -13.55 -9.55 18.46
CA PHE A 95 -12.62 -9.85 17.37
C PHE A 95 -11.19 -10.07 17.88
N LYS A 96 -10.68 -9.23 18.78
CA LYS A 96 -9.35 -9.37 19.40
C LYS A 96 -9.18 -10.68 20.15
N SER A 97 -10.24 -11.19 20.76
CA SER A 97 -10.21 -12.45 21.50
C SER A 97 -10.07 -13.69 20.60
N ASN A 98 -10.60 -13.64 19.36
CA ASN A 98 -10.48 -14.74 18.40
C ASN A 98 -10.60 -14.23 16.95
N PRO A 99 -9.58 -13.54 16.41
CA PRO A 99 -9.68 -12.89 15.10
C PRO A 99 -9.79 -13.91 13.96
N GLU A 100 -9.16 -15.08 14.13
CA GLU A 100 -9.23 -16.21 13.19
C GLU A 100 -10.67 -16.71 12.93
N LYS A 101 -11.54 -16.64 13.94
CA LYS A 101 -12.96 -16.98 13.81
C LYS A 101 -13.74 -15.98 12.96
N TYR A 102 -13.33 -14.71 12.98
CA TYR A 102 -14.12 -13.58 12.46
C TYR A 102 -13.54 -12.94 11.20
N LYS A 103 -12.31 -13.30 10.78
CA LYS A 103 -11.61 -12.72 9.62
C LYS A 103 -12.24 -13.00 8.25
N ASN A 104 -13.24 -13.87 8.16
CA ASN A 104 -13.86 -14.26 6.89
C ASN A 104 -14.92 -13.24 6.44
N GLN A 105 -14.47 -12.04 6.10
CA GLN A 105 -15.26 -11.01 5.41
C GLN A 105 -15.43 -11.34 3.93
#